data_AF-A0A2J4ZFQ5-F1
#
_entry.id   AF-A0A2J4ZFQ5-F1
#
_cell.length_a   1.000
_cell.length_b   1.000
_cell.length_c   1.000
_cell.angle_alpha   90.00
_cell.angle_beta   90.00
_cell.angle_gamma   90.00
#
_symmetry.space_group_name_H-M   'P 1'
#
loop_
_entity.id
_entity.type
_entity.pdbx_description
1 polymer ?
#
loop_
_entity_poly.entity_id
_entity_poly.type
_entity_poly.pdbx_seq_one_letter_code
_entity_poly.pdbx_strand_id
1 'polypeptide(L)'
;DYGPYGFLDDFQPGFICNHSDYQGRYRFDNQPAVGLWNLQRLAQTLSPFISAEALNGALDSYQQALLTAYGRRMRDKLGLFTQQKGDNELLDGLFTLMEREGSDYTRTFRMLSVSEQESAASPLRDEFIDRETFDSWFTAYRARLRDEQVDDAQRQMRMRSVNPAIVLRNWLAQRAIEQAEQGDMSELERLHSALSHPFADRTDEYIQRPPDWGRRLEVSCSS
;
A
#
# COMPACT_ATOMS: atom_id res chain seq x y z
N ASP A 1 15.38 11.84 -0.33
CA ASP A 1 16.27 11.32 0.72
C ASP A 1 15.82 9.90 1.03
N TYR A 2 16.44 8.91 0.38
CA TYR A 2 16.06 7.50 0.48
C TYR A 2 17.16 6.77 1.24
N GLY A 3 16.94 6.57 2.55
CA GLY A 3 17.80 5.77 3.43
C GLY A 3 17.06 4.51 3.89
N PRO A 4 16.65 4.42 5.16
CA PRO A 4 15.90 3.27 5.68
C PRO A 4 14.42 3.35 5.32
N TYR A 5 14.09 3.32 4.03
CA TYR A 5 12.72 3.16 3.57
C TYR A 5 12.34 1.67 3.54
N GLY A 6 11.03 1.40 3.51
CA GLY A 6 10.53 0.05 3.28
C GLY A 6 9.13 0.11 2.68
N PHE A 7 8.90 -0.65 1.62
CA PHE A 7 7.55 -0.98 1.18
C PHE A 7 7.02 -2.10 2.07
N LEU A 8 5.74 -2.04 2.45
CA LEU A 8 5.12 -3.13 3.21
C LEU A 8 5.12 -4.42 2.37
N ASP A 9 5.73 -5.46 2.91
CA ASP A 9 5.48 -6.84 2.51
C ASP A 9 4.15 -7.27 3.16
N ASP A 10 4.21 -7.82 4.37
CA ASP A 10 3.03 -8.11 5.19
C ASP A 10 2.40 -6.80 5.68
N PHE A 11 1.06 -6.75 5.71
CA PHE A 11 0.35 -5.56 6.17
C PHE A 11 0.46 -5.43 7.69
N GLN A 12 1.31 -4.50 8.12
CA GLN A 12 1.53 -4.16 9.51
C GLN A 12 1.41 -2.63 9.66
N PRO A 13 0.27 -2.10 10.15
CA PRO A 13 0.07 -0.65 10.29
C PRO A 13 1.16 0.04 11.14
N GLY A 14 1.61 -0.64 12.19
CA GLY A 14 2.68 -0.17 13.07
C GLY A 14 4.11 -0.42 12.58
N PHE A 15 4.32 -0.77 11.31
CA PHE A 15 5.65 -1.09 10.77
C PHE A 15 6.64 0.08 10.92
N ILE A 16 7.82 -0.21 11.47
CA ILE A 16 8.95 0.72 11.60
C ILE A 16 10.04 0.23 10.64
N CYS A 17 10.32 0.96 9.57
CA CYS A 17 11.34 0.58 8.59
C CYS A 17 12.78 0.99 8.99
N ASN A 18 12.92 1.83 10.02
CA ASN A 18 14.20 2.36 10.46
C ASN A 18 14.58 1.82 11.85
N HIS A 19 15.60 0.98 11.95
CA HIS A 19 16.10 0.46 13.23
C HIS A 19 16.53 1.53 14.24
N SER A 20 16.87 2.74 13.78
CA SER A 20 17.24 3.85 14.65
C SER A 20 16.02 4.60 15.21
N ASP A 21 14.80 4.27 14.76
CA ASP A 21 13.55 4.84 15.25
C ASP A 21 12.97 4.01 16.41
N TYR A 22 13.70 3.96 17.53
CA TYR A 22 13.32 3.18 18.72
C TYR A 22 11.96 3.57 19.32
N GLN A 23 11.47 4.79 19.04
CA GLN A 23 10.18 5.29 19.55
C GLN A 23 9.04 5.09 18.54
N GLY A 24 9.33 4.60 17.33
CA GLY A 24 8.35 4.47 16.25
C GLY A 24 7.73 5.80 15.86
N ARG A 25 8.51 6.89 15.88
CA ARG A 25 8.07 8.23 15.49
C ARG A 25 7.62 8.25 14.03
N TYR A 26 8.29 7.50 13.17
CA TYR A 26 8.08 7.46 11.71
C TYR A 26 7.48 6.14 11.22
N ARG A 27 6.87 5.36 12.13
CA ARG A 27 6.13 4.15 11.74
C ARG A 27 5.02 4.46 10.73
N PHE A 28 4.63 3.46 9.93
CA PHE A 28 3.74 3.62 8.78
C PHE A 28 2.44 4.37 9.10
N ASP A 29 1.72 3.96 10.13
CA ASP A 29 0.45 4.58 10.56
C ASP A 29 0.58 6.01 11.13
N ASN A 30 1.77 6.41 11.57
CA ASN A 30 2.00 7.72 12.17
C ASN A 30 2.43 8.80 11.16
N GLN A 31 2.74 8.39 9.92
CA GLN A 31 3.16 9.31 8.86
C GLN A 31 2.16 10.45 8.58
N PRO A 32 0.83 10.24 8.59
CA PRO A 32 -0.13 11.34 8.45
C PRO A 32 0.01 12.42 9.53
N ALA A 33 0.22 12.03 10.79
CA ALA A 33 0.39 12.97 11.90
C ALA A 33 1.74 13.69 11.84
N VAL A 34 2.82 12.96 11.50
CA VAL A 34 4.15 13.55 11.29
C VAL A 34 4.12 14.58 10.14
N GLY A 35 3.41 14.28 9.05
CA GLY A 35 3.24 15.21 7.93
C GLY A 35 2.62 16.54 8.35
N LEU A 36 1.56 16.51 9.16
CA LEU A 36 0.96 17.71 9.73
C LEU A 36 1.93 18.46 10.65
N TRP A 37 2.61 17.75 11.54
CA TRP A 37 3.58 18.36 12.46
C TRP A 37 4.71 19.08 11.71
N ASN A 38 5.22 18.48 10.63
CA ASN A 38 6.23 19.11 9.76
C ASN A 38 5.69 20.38 9.09
N LEU A 39 4.45 20.36 8.59
CA LEU A 39 3.80 21.55 8.04
C LEU A 39 3.62 22.65 9.08
N GLN A 40 3.32 22.31 10.34
CA GLN A 40 3.27 23.28 11.44
C GLN A 40 4.64 23.91 11.70
N ARG A 41 5.74 23.14 11.61
CA ARG A 41 7.10 23.70 11.73
C ARG A 41 7.40 24.66 10.58
N LEU A 42 7.00 24.32 9.36
CA LEU A 42 7.10 25.22 8.20
C LEU A 42 6.26 26.49 8.38
N ALA A 43 5.00 26.37 8.82
CA ALA A 43 4.13 27.52 9.05
C ALA A 43 4.72 28.52 10.05
N GLN A 44 5.40 28.03 11.10
CA GLN A 44 6.09 28.88 12.06
C GLN A 44 7.13 29.80 11.41
N THR A 45 7.88 29.31 10.42
CA THR A 45 8.91 30.10 9.72
C THR A 45 8.32 31.18 8.81
N LEU A 46 7.06 31.00 8.39
CA LEU A 46 6.32 31.92 7.52
C LEU A 46 5.55 33.00 8.30
N SER A 47 5.46 32.88 9.62
CA SER A 47 4.73 33.82 10.49
C SER A 47 5.17 35.30 10.41
N PRO A 48 6.41 35.68 10.03
CA PRO A 48 6.74 37.08 9.80
C PRO A 48 6.06 37.69 8.56
N PHE A 49 5.58 36.86 7.63
CA PHE A 49 5.07 37.28 6.32
C PHE A 49 3.59 36.96 6.10
N ILE A 50 3.02 36.04 6.90
CA ILE A 50 1.65 35.54 6.77
C ILE A 50 0.97 35.60 8.14
N SER A 51 -0.28 36.06 8.19
CA SER A 51 -1.04 36.13 9.43
C SER A 51 -1.26 34.73 10.04
N ALA A 52 -1.33 34.67 11.36
CA ALA A 52 -1.63 33.42 12.08
C ALA A 52 -2.97 32.80 11.64
N GLU A 53 -3.98 33.63 11.37
CA GLU A 53 -5.29 33.17 10.88
C GLU A 53 -5.18 32.44 9.53
N ALA A 54 -4.44 33.01 8.57
CA ALA A 54 -4.26 32.39 7.27
C ALA A 54 -3.43 31.09 7.35
N LEU A 55 -2.39 31.06 8.19
CA LEU A 55 -1.58 29.86 8.42
C LEU A 55 -2.40 28.73 9.07
N ASN A 56 -3.18 29.05 10.10
CA ASN A 56 -4.03 28.07 10.77
C ASN A 56 -5.12 27.56 9.84
N GLY A 57 -5.79 28.44 9.10
CA GLY A 57 -6.80 28.03 8.12
C GLY A 57 -6.24 27.09 7.04
N ALA A 58 -4.99 27.30 6.60
CA ALA A 58 -4.32 26.38 5.69
C ALA A 58 -4.01 25.02 6.35
N LEU A 59 -3.50 25.02 7.59
CA LEU A 59 -3.20 23.79 8.34
C LEU A 59 -4.45 22.96 8.64
N ASP A 60 -5.57 23.61 8.96
CA ASP A 60 -6.85 22.95 9.24
C ASP A 60 -7.38 22.17 8.02
N SER A 61 -7.01 22.59 6.81
CA SER A 61 -7.39 21.89 5.57
C SER A 61 -6.65 20.57 5.33
N TYR A 62 -5.52 20.33 6.02
CA TYR A 62 -4.65 19.17 5.78
C TYR A 62 -5.38 17.85 5.94
N GLN A 63 -6.11 17.67 7.04
CA GLN A 63 -6.78 16.40 7.33
C GLN A 63 -7.84 16.09 6.28
N GLN A 64 -8.64 17.08 5.89
CA GLN A 64 -9.65 16.90 4.86
C GLN A 64 -9.02 16.58 3.49
N ALA A 65 -7.95 17.27 3.11
CA ALA A 65 -7.23 17.01 1.86
C ALA A 65 -6.64 15.59 1.83
N LEU A 66 -5.99 15.17 2.92
CA LEU A 66 -5.40 13.84 3.05
C LEU A 66 -6.47 12.75 2.97
N LEU A 67 -7.54 12.84 3.76
CA LEU A 67 -8.60 11.83 3.78
C LEU A 67 -9.37 11.77 2.45
N THR A 68 -9.55 12.90 1.77
CA THR A 68 -10.17 12.96 0.44
C THR A 68 -9.30 12.22 -0.60
N ALA A 69 -8.00 12.52 -0.63
CA ALA A 69 -7.07 11.87 -1.53
C ALA A 69 -6.92 10.36 -1.24
N TYR A 70 -6.77 10.01 0.04
CA TYR A 70 -6.67 8.63 0.51
C TYR A 70 -7.93 7.83 0.16
N GLY A 71 -9.12 8.33 0.53
CA GLY A 71 -10.38 7.64 0.26
C GLY A 71 -10.62 7.41 -1.24
N ARG A 72 -10.28 8.39 -2.10
CA ARG A 72 -10.34 8.21 -3.55
C ARG A 72 -9.41 7.09 -4.02
N ARG A 73 -8.16 7.07 -3.56
CA ARG A 73 -7.20 6.03 -3.94
C ARG A 73 -7.60 4.65 -3.44
N MET A 74 -8.12 4.54 -2.22
CA MET A 74 -8.56 3.25 -1.70
C MET A 74 -9.80 2.72 -2.44
N ARG A 75 -10.74 3.60 -2.82
CA ARG A 75 -11.84 3.22 -3.73
C ARG A 75 -11.34 2.75 -5.09
N ASP A 76 -10.39 3.48 -5.70
CA ASP A 76 -9.75 3.03 -6.96
C ASP A 76 -9.14 1.62 -6.80
N LYS A 77 -8.42 1.35 -5.69
CA LYS A 77 -7.80 0.05 -5.40
C LYS A 77 -8.82 -1.07 -5.15
N LEU A 78 -9.98 -0.74 -4.58
CA LEU A 78 -11.12 -1.64 -4.37
C LEU A 78 -12.04 -1.74 -5.61
N GLY A 79 -11.77 -1.02 -6.69
CA GLY A 79 -12.62 -1.03 -7.88
C GLY A 79 -13.99 -0.38 -7.69
N LEU A 80 -14.12 0.54 -6.74
CA LEU A 80 -15.32 1.31 -6.46
C LEU A 80 -15.30 2.62 -7.26
N PHE A 81 -16.25 2.79 -8.17
CA PHE A 81 -16.35 3.95 -9.08
C PHE A 81 -17.14 5.10 -8.46
N THR A 82 -18.07 4.77 -7.56
CA THR A 82 -18.89 5.72 -6.82
C THR A 82 -18.50 5.73 -5.34
N GLN A 83 -18.88 6.79 -4.64
CA GLN A 83 -18.66 6.92 -3.20
C GLN A 83 -19.95 6.59 -2.45
N GLN A 84 -19.87 5.66 -1.51
CA GLN A 84 -20.96 5.32 -0.60
C GLN A 84 -20.49 5.30 0.86
N LYS A 85 -21.44 5.43 1.80
CA LYS A 85 -21.15 5.53 3.24
C LYS A 85 -20.45 4.28 3.80
N GLY A 86 -20.79 3.09 3.30
CA GLY A 86 -20.22 1.81 3.75
C GLY A 86 -18.86 1.44 3.16
N ASP A 87 -18.29 2.27 2.27
CA ASP A 87 -17.01 1.94 1.60
C ASP A 87 -15.85 1.82 2.59
N ASN A 88 -15.87 2.63 3.65
CA ASN A 88 -14.84 2.58 4.70
C ASN A 88 -14.94 1.31 5.55
N GLU A 89 -16.16 0.84 5.84
CA GLU A 89 -16.38 -0.38 6.62
C GLU A 89 -15.84 -1.61 5.87
N LEU A 90 -15.98 -1.64 4.54
CA LEU A 90 -15.37 -2.66 3.69
C LEU A 90 -13.85 -2.59 3.73
N LEU A 91 -13.28 -1.38 3.65
CA LEU A 91 -11.83 -1.22 3.70
C LEU A 91 -11.26 -1.65 5.05
N ASP A 92 -11.87 -1.20 6.14
CA ASP A 92 -11.44 -1.50 7.52
C ASP A 92 -11.58 -3.00 7.82
N GLY A 93 -12.64 -3.64 7.32
CA GLY A 93 -12.82 -5.09 7.40
C GLY A 93 -11.70 -5.86 6.69
N LEU A 94 -11.29 -5.42 5.49
CA LEU A 94 -10.18 -6.01 4.77
C LEU A 94 -8.86 -5.83 5.52
N PHE A 95 -8.59 -4.62 5.99
CA PHE A 95 -7.37 -4.32 6.74
C PHE A 95 -7.26 -5.07 8.06
N THR A 96 -8.37 -5.21 8.79
CA THR A 96 -8.42 -6.02 10.02
C THR A 96 -8.06 -7.47 9.73
N LEU A 97 -8.59 -8.03 8.64
CA LEU A 97 -8.28 -9.39 8.20
C LEU A 97 -6.80 -9.52 7.80
N MET A 98 -6.29 -8.58 7.01
CA MET A 98 -4.91 -8.56 6.55
C MET A 98 -3.89 -8.42 7.69
N GLU A 99 -4.16 -7.55 8.66
CA GLU A 99 -3.30 -7.34 9.83
C GLU A 99 -3.25 -8.58 10.70
N ARG A 100 -4.41 -9.19 10.97
CA ARG A 100 -4.52 -10.40 11.80
C ARG A 100 -3.76 -11.58 11.20
N GLU A 101 -3.73 -11.70 9.87
CA GLU A 101 -3.18 -12.86 9.17
C GLU A 101 -1.81 -12.61 8.54
N GLY A 102 -1.26 -11.40 8.69
CA GLY A 102 0.01 -11.02 8.04
C GLY A 102 -0.07 -11.18 6.53
N SER A 103 -1.16 -10.72 5.92
CA SER A 103 -1.36 -10.80 4.47
C SER A 103 -0.47 -9.82 3.73
N ASP A 104 0.03 -10.21 2.57
CA ASP A 104 0.88 -9.34 1.75
C ASP A 104 0.07 -8.19 1.14
N TYR A 105 0.43 -6.94 1.47
CA TYR A 105 -0.36 -5.76 1.10
C TYR A 105 -0.54 -5.64 -0.41
N THR A 106 0.55 -5.78 -1.16
CA THR A 106 0.54 -5.59 -2.62
C THR A 106 -0.22 -6.72 -3.32
N ARG A 107 0.07 -7.97 -2.95
CA ARG A 107 -0.56 -9.16 -3.54
C ARG A 107 -2.04 -9.23 -3.23
N THR A 108 -2.48 -8.87 -2.02
CA THR A 108 -3.91 -8.87 -1.67
C THR A 108 -4.71 -7.98 -2.63
N PHE A 109 -4.28 -6.73 -2.83
CA PHE A 109 -4.95 -5.84 -3.77
C PHE A 109 -4.80 -6.29 -5.23
N ARG A 110 -3.66 -6.88 -5.62
CA ARG A 110 -3.49 -7.41 -6.98
C ARG A 110 -4.42 -8.59 -7.26
N MET A 111 -4.55 -9.54 -6.32
CA MET A 111 -5.47 -10.67 -6.42
C MET A 111 -6.94 -10.24 -6.37
N LEU A 112 -7.27 -9.21 -5.58
CA LEU A 112 -8.61 -8.63 -5.58
C LEU A 112 -9.00 -8.04 -6.95
N SER A 113 -8.00 -7.65 -7.76
CA SER A 113 -8.19 -7.08 -9.09
C SER A 113 -8.66 -8.09 -10.14
N VAL A 114 -8.79 -9.38 -9.81
CA VAL A 114 -9.36 -10.41 -10.70
C VAL A 114 -10.73 -10.91 -10.24
N SER A 115 -11.27 -10.36 -9.15
CA SER A 115 -12.60 -10.75 -8.66
C SER A 115 -13.67 -10.56 -9.74
N GLU A 116 -14.71 -11.37 -9.71
CA GLU A 116 -15.93 -11.24 -10.51
C GLU A 116 -17.10 -10.97 -9.55
N GLN A 117 -17.99 -10.04 -9.90
CA GLN A 117 -19.03 -9.58 -8.95
C GLN A 117 -20.10 -10.63 -8.66
N GLU A 118 -20.30 -11.59 -9.57
CA GLU A 118 -21.26 -12.70 -9.44
C GLU A 118 -20.64 -14.02 -8.98
N SER A 119 -19.30 -14.11 -8.88
CA SER A 119 -18.59 -15.33 -8.47
C SER A 119 -18.04 -15.22 -7.06
N ALA A 120 -18.24 -16.26 -6.24
CA ALA A 120 -17.57 -16.36 -4.94
C ALA A 120 -16.11 -16.85 -5.07
N ALA A 121 -15.69 -17.30 -6.26
CA ALA A 121 -14.33 -17.76 -6.48
C ALA A 121 -13.35 -16.58 -6.43
N SER A 122 -12.26 -16.76 -5.68
CA SER A 122 -11.16 -15.80 -5.63
C SER A 122 -9.87 -16.51 -5.27
N PRO A 123 -8.74 -16.26 -5.96
CA PRO A 123 -7.45 -16.79 -5.56
C PRO A 123 -7.03 -16.29 -4.17
N LEU A 124 -7.55 -15.13 -3.75
CA LEU A 124 -7.26 -14.53 -2.46
C LEU A 124 -7.83 -15.37 -1.29
N ARG A 125 -8.83 -16.22 -1.54
CA ARG A 125 -9.44 -17.07 -0.51
C ARG A 125 -8.43 -18.03 0.11
N ASP A 126 -7.50 -18.55 -0.69
CA ASP A 126 -6.49 -19.50 -0.22
C ASP A 126 -5.33 -18.84 0.53
N GLU A 127 -5.22 -17.51 0.47
CA GLU A 127 -4.22 -16.72 1.21
C GLU A 127 -4.65 -16.44 2.66
N PHE A 128 -5.93 -16.66 2.99
CA PHE A 128 -6.46 -16.48 4.34
C PHE A 128 -6.66 -17.83 5.06
N ILE A 129 -6.24 -17.89 6.32
CA ILE A 129 -6.47 -18.99 7.25
C ILE A 129 -7.95 -18.98 7.67
N ASP A 130 -8.49 -17.83 8.07
CA ASP A 130 -9.91 -17.69 8.43
C ASP A 130 -10.74 -17.38 7.17
N ARG A 131 -10.96 -18.44 6.41
CA ARG A 131 -11.71 -18.40 5.15
C ARG A 131 -13.16 -17.96 5.34
N GLU A 132 -13.77 -18.23 6.50
CA GLU A 132 -15.16 -17.86 6.78
C GLU A 132 -15.30 -16.33 6.92
N THR A 133 -14.40 -15.69 7.67
CA THR A 133 -14.37 -14.22 7.76
C THR A 133 -14.08 -13.59 6.41
N PHE A 134 -13.15 -14.14 5.63
CA PHE A 134 -12.91 -13.69 4.26
C PHE A 134 -14.15 -13.83 3.38
N ASP A 135 -14.82 -15.00 3.37
CA ASP A 135 -15.99 -15.27 2.53
C ASP A 135 -17.16 -14.32 2.87
N SER A 136 -17.35 -14.01 4.15
CA SER A 136 -18.32 -13.02 4.63
C SER A 136 -18.00 -11.62 4.12
N TRP A 137 -16.75 -11.16 4.32
CA TRP A 137 -16.28 -9.88 3.81
C TRP A 137 -16.40 -9.78 2.29
N PHE A 138 -15.98 -10.82 1.57
CA PHE A 138 -15.97 -10.86 0.11
C PHE A 138 -17.40 -10.86 -0.46
N THR A 139 -18.36 -11.44 0.26
CA THR A 139 -19.78 -11.36 -0.10
C THR A 139 -20.31 -9.93 0.02
N ALA A 140 -19.99 -9.22 1.10
CA ALA A 140 -20.38 -7.81 1.27
C ALA A 140 -19.70 -6.91 0.23
N TYR A 141 -18.40 -7.13 -0.02
CA TYR A 141 -17.63 -6.41 -1.04
C TYR A 141 -18.23 -6.61 -2.44
N ARG A 142 -18.52 -7.85 -2.85
CA ARG A 142 -19.16 -8.11 -4.16
C ARG A 142 -20.57 -7.54 -4.27
N ALA A 143 -21.33 -7.51 -3.18
CA ALA A 143 -22.62 -6.82 -3.15
C ALA A 143 -22.45 -5.33 -3.47
N ARG A 144 -21.47 -4.69 -2.84
CA ARG A 144 -21.14 -3.30 -3.13
C ARG A 144 -20.65 -3.08 -4.57
N LEU A 145 -19.92 -4.03 -5.16
CA LEU A 145 -19.52 -3.95 -6.56
C LEU A 145 -20.71 -3.93 -7.53
N ARG A 146 -21.77 -4.71 -7.26
CA ARG A 146 -22.98 -4.74 -8.11
C ARG A 146 -23.69 -3.39 -8.16
N ASP A 147 -23.61 -2.60 -7.09
CA ASP A 147 -24.19 -1.26 -7.04
C ASP A 147 -23.49 -0.26 -7.98
N GLU A 148 -22.25 -0.54 -8.42
CA GLU A 148 -21.53 0.33 -9.35
C GLU A 148 -22.12 0.31 -10.77
N GLN A 149 -22.85 -0.76 -11.13
CA GLN A 149 -23.34 -0.99 -12.50
C GLN A 149 -22.21 -0.94 -13.55
N VAL A 150 -21.02 -1.42 -13.18
CA VAL A 150 -19.84 -1.51 -14.04
C VAL A 150 -19.52 -2.98 -14.31
N ASP A 151 -19.20 -3.30 -15.57
CA ASP A 151 -18.82 -4.66 -15.94
C ASP A 151 -17.47 -5.08 -15.33
N ASP A 152 -17.28 -6.39 -15.15
CA ASP A 152 -16.08 -6.92 -14.51
C ASP A 152 -14.81 -6.61 -15.31
N ALA A 153 -14.86 -6.60 -16.65
CA ALA A 153 -13.67 -6.35 -17.48
C ALA A 153 -13.16 -4.91 -17.29
N GLN A 154 -14.06 -3.93 -17.30
CA GLN A 154 -13.76 -2.52 -17.06
C GLN A 154 -13.22 -2.31 -15.64
N ARG A 155 -13.86 -2.88 -14.62
CA ARG A 155 -13.41 -2.77 -13.23
C ARG A 155 -12.04 -3.42 -13.02
N GLN A 156 -11.83 -4.64 -13.51
CA GLN A 156 -10.57 -5.36 -13.39
C GLN A 156 -9.43 -4.61 -14.08
N MET A 157 -9.67 -4.05 -15.28
CA MET A 157 -8.70 -3.20 -15.98
C MET A 157 -8.32 -1.97 -15.14
N ARG A 158 -9.32 -1.28 -14.57
CA ARG A 158 -9.10 -0.12 -13.69
C ARG A 158 -8.29 -0.49 -12.46
N MET A 159 -8.67 -1.56 -11.76
CA MET A 159 -7.97 -2.02 -10.56
C MET A 159 -6.51 -2.40 -10.87
N ARG A 160 -6.25 -3.15 -11.95
CA ARG A 160 -4.89 -3.51 -12.36
C ARG A 160 -4.02 -2.30 -12.71
N SER A 161 -4.60 -1.19 -13.15
CA SER A 161 -3.87 0.05 -13.45
C SER A 161 -3.43 0.84 -12.20
N VAL A 162 -3.97 0.51 -11.02
CA VAL A 162 -3.67 1.21 -9.75
C VAL A 162 -3.14 0.27 -8.65
N ASN A 163 -3.34 -1.04 -8.78
CA ASN A 163 -2.80 -2.07 -7.90
C ASN A 163 -1.56 -2.68 -8.57
N PRO A 164 -0.34 -2.32 -8.14
CA PRO A 164 0.87 -2.84 -8.76
C PRO A 164 0.97 -4.36 -8.55
N ALA A 165 1.56 -5.05 -9.52
CA ALA A 165 1.97 -6.44 -9.39
C ALA A 165 3.28 -6.56 -8.59
N ILE A 166 4.14 -5.54 -8.66
CA ILE A 166 5.47 -5.48 -8.01
C ILE A 166 5.66 -4.14 -7.30
N VAL A 167 6.29 -4.21 -6.12
CA VAL A 167 6.88 -3.06 -5.42
C VAL A 167 8.35 -3.36 -5.14
N LEU A 168 9.14 -2.34 -4.81
CA LEU A 168 10.56 -2.52 -4.44
C LEU A 168 10.66 -3.09 -3.02
N ARG A 169 10.44 -4.40 -2.90
CA ARG A 169 10.58 -5.14 -1.64
C ARG A 169 12.05 -5.16 -1.20
N ASN A 170 12.28 -5.16 0.11
CA ASN A 170 13.64 -5.09 0.67
C ASN A 170 14.50 -6.28 0.22
N TRP A 171 13.94 -7.49 0.14
CA TRP A 171 14.68 -8.67 -0.31
C TRP A 171 15.09 -8.62 -1.79
N LEU A 172 14.31 -7.94 -2.64
CA LEU A 172 14.65 -7.70 -4.04
C LEU A 172 15.80 -6.70 -4.16
N ALA A 173 15.72 -5.62 -3.39
CA ALA A 173 16.80 -4.63 -3.31
C ALA A 173 18.11 -5.29 -2.82
N GLN A 174 18.04 -6.06 -1.74
CA GLN A 174 19.19 -6.77 -1.17
C GLN A 174 19.81 -7.75 -2.17
N ARG A 175 19.00 -8.54 -2.87
CA ARG A 175 19.49 -9.46 -3.90
C ARG A 175 20.22 -8.74 -5.02
N ALA A 176 19.71 -7.59 -5.46
CA ALA A 176 20.36 -6.77 -6.48
C ALA A 176 21.69 -6.18 -5.96
N ILE A 177 21.73 -5.74 -4.70
CA ILE A 177 22.95 -5.22 -4.04
C ILE A 177 24.02 -6.31 -3.97
N GLU A 178 23.68 -7.50 -3.47
CA GLU A 178 24.62 -8.62 -3.30
C GLU A 178 25.27 -9.07 -4.62
N GLN A 179 24.51 -9.05 -5.72
CA GLN A 179 25.06 -9.36 -7.04
C GLN A 179 25.93 -8.23 -7.59
N ALA A 180 25.50 -6.97 -7.40
CA ALA A 180 26.28 -5.81 -7.83
C ALA A 180 27.63 -5.70 -7.11
N GLU A 181 27.69 -6.04 -5.82
CA GLU A 181 28.94 -6.10 -5.04
C GLU A 181 29.93 -7.16 -5.57
N GLN A 182 29.41 -8.19 -6.22
CA GLN A 182 30.21 -9.22 -6.92
C GLN A 182 30.60 -8.80 -8.34
N GLY A 183 30.22 -7.59 -8.77
CA GLY A 183 30.50 -7.05 -10.09
C GLY A 183 29.47 -7.40 -11.17
N ASP A 184 28.35 -8.04 -10.82
CA ASP A 184 27.26 -8.37 -11.74
C ASP A 184 26.07 -7.42 -11.57
N MET A 185 25.84 -6.56 -12.58
CA MET A 185 24.76 -5.57 -12.58
C MET A 185 23.43 -6.11 -13.15
N SER A 186 23.38 -7.36 -13.61
CA SER A 186 22.24 -7.90 -14.36
C SER A 186 20.94 -7.96 -13.56
N GLU A 187 20.99 -8.24 -12.25
CA GLU A 187 19.80 -8.22 -11.38
C GLU A 187 19.30 -6.79 -11.13
N LEU A 188 20.20 -5.83 -10.93
CA LEU A 188 19.84 -4.43 -10.76
C LEU A 188 19.11 -3.90 -12.00
N GLU A 189 19.63 -4.19 -13.19
CA GLU A 189 19.01 -3.79 -14.47
C GLU A 189 17.63 -4.45 -14.67
N ARG A 190 17.52 -5.76 -14.38
CA ARG A 190 16.24 -6.49 -14.47
C ARG A 190 15.20 -5.97 -13.47
N LEU A 191 15.60 -5.73 -12.23
CA LEU A 191 14.71 -5.20 -11.19
C LEU A 191 14.24 -3.78 -11.54
N HIS A 192 15.16 -2.91 -12.00
CA HIS A 192 14.81 -1.56 -12.45
C HIS A 192 13.82 -1.59 -13.63
N SER A 193 14.06 -2.47 -14.61
CA SER A 193 13.15 -2.67 -15.74
C SER A 193 11.76 -3.14 -15.30
N ALA A 194 11.69 -4.08 -14.35
CA ALA A 194 10.43 -4.56 -13.78
C ALA A 194 9.66 -3.45 -13.04
N LEU A 195 10.35 -2.65 -12.24
CA LEU A 195 9.75 -1.53 -11.50
C LEU A 195 9.33 -0.35 -12.38
N SER A 196 9.87 -0.26 -13.61
CA SER A 196 9.42 0.72 -14.60
C SER A 196 8.03 0.40 -15.16
N HIS A 197 7.56 -0.84 -15.00
CA HIS A 197 6.22 -1.29 -15.43
C HIS A 197 5.49 -2.02 -14.28
N PRO A 198 5.26 -1.37 -13.13
CA PRO A 198 4.91 -2.06 -11.90
C PRO A 198 3.48 -2.63 -11.93
N PHE A 199 2.64 -2.18 -12.86
CA PHE A 199 1.25 -2.61 -13.03
C PHE A 199 1.08 -3.72 -14.08
N ALA A 200 2.12 -4.02 -14.86
CA ALA A 200 2.08 -5.10 -15.84
C ALA A 200 1.97 -6.46 -15.13
N ASP A 201 1.19 -7.38 -15.71
CA ASP A 201 1.13 -8.75 -15.21
C ASP A 201 2.50 -9.41 -15.34
N ARG A 202 2.89 -10.20 -14.33
CA ARG A 202 4.13 -10.95 -14.28
C ARG A 202 3.89 -12.32 -13.68
N THR A 203 4.75 -13.27 -14.00
CA THR A 203 4.73 -14.65 -13.46
C THR A 203 6.08 -15.04 -12.85
N ASP A 204 7.04 -14.12 -12.83
CA ASP A 204 8.35 -14.35 -12.25
C ASP A 204 8.36 -14.14 -10.73
N GLU A 205 9.52 -14.38 -10.14
CA GLU A 205 9.74 -14.30 -8.69
C GLU A 205 9.55 -12.89 -8.10
N TYR A 206 9.54 -11.83 -8.92
CA TYR A 206 9.42 -10.45 -8.45
C TYR A 206 8.06 -10.14 -7.79
N ILE A 207 7.03 -10.93 -8.08
CA ILE A 207 5.70 -10.77 -7.46
C ILE A 207 5.50 -11.64 -6.22
N GLN A 208 6.52 -12.40 -5.83
CA GLN A 208 6.45 -13.30 -4.68
C GLN A 208 6.61 -12.54 -3.36
N ARG A 209 6.08 -13.14 -2.30
CA ARG A 209 6.35 -12.71 -0.92
C ARG A 209 7.85 -12.84 -0.64
N PRO A 210 8.39 -12.09 0.33
CA PRO A 210 9.75 -12.32 0.78
C PRO A 210 9.94 -13.79 1.20
N PRO A 211 11.08 -14.42 0.83
CA PRO A 211 11.47 -15.69 1.43
C PRO A 211 11.72 -15.49 2.93
N ASP A 212 11.80 -16.57 3.71
CA ASP A 212 11.87 -16.47 5.18
C ASP A 212 13.05 -15.62 5.68
N TRP A 213 14.21 -15.67 5.01
CA TRP A 213 15.36 -14.82 5.31
C TRP A 213 15.12 -13.34 4.99
N GLY A 214 14.21 -13.05 4.05
CA GLY A 214 13.90 -11.70 3.57
C GLY A 214 12.90 -10.94 4.41
N ARG A 215 12.09 -11.62 5.24
CA ARG A 215 10.98 -11.02 6.01
C ARG A 215 11.41 -9.96 7.04
N ARG A 216 12.69 -9.95 7.43
CA ARG A 216 13.24 -9.01 8.44
C ARG A 216 14.36 -8.15 7.87
N LEU A 217 14.51 -8.10 6.55
CA LEU A 217 15.53 -7.27 5.94
C LEU A 217 15.17 -5.80 6.03
N GLU A 218 16.17 -5.01 6.35
CA GLU A 218 16.12 -3.56 6.34
C GLU A 218 17.12 -3.07 5.30
N VAL A 219 16.70 -2.13 4.45
CA VAL A 219 17.64 -1.47 3.55
C VAL A 219 18.34 -0.38 4.36
N SER A 220 19.57 -0.63 4.77
CA SER A 220 20.41 0.38 5.40
C SER A 220 21.38 0.96 4.38
N CYS A 221 21.44 2.29 4.27
CA CYS A 221 22.48 2.98 3.50
C CYS A 221 23.73 3.29 4.33
N SER A 222 23.90 2.70 5.51
CA SER A 222 25.09 2.89 6.34
C SER A 222 25.95 1.61 6.37
N SER A 223 27.06 1.66 5.64
CA SER A 223 28.32 1.00 6.03
C SER A 223 28.82 1.57 7.36
#